data_AF-A0A4Q6EXQ1-F1
#
_entry.id   AF-A0A4Q6EXQ1-F1
#
_cell.length_a   1.000
_cell.length_b   1.000
_cell.length_c   1.000
_cell.angle_alpha   90.00
_cell.angle_beta   90.00
_cell.angle_gamma   90.00
#
_symmetry.space_group_name_H-M   'P 1'
#
loop_
_entity.id
_entity.type
_entity.pdbx_description
1 polymer ?
#
loop_
_entity_poly.entity_id
_entity_poly.type
_entity_poly.pdbx_seq_one_letter_code
_entity_poly.pdbx_strand_id
1 'polypeptide(L)'
;MSRNEAIAVEMLNEIDRARSGSLKLDELEERLWRLLDAVDETFPNILAGRVENLVGELRELQRENIAFAGGRLVDENQGAEVIYNEVCAAIGRYVA
;
A
#
# COMPACT_ATOMS: atom_id res chain seq x y z
N MET A 1 -18.13 -5.72 -10.23
CA MET A 1 -17.07 -5.43 -9.26
C MET A 1 -17.43 -6.08 -7.95
N SER A 2 -16.64 -7.05 -7.48
CA SER A 2 -16.81 -7.71 -6.19
C SER A 2 -16.44 -6.77 -5.03
N ARG A 3 -16.81 -7.12 -3.79
CA ARG A 3 -16.43 -6.35 -2.59
C ARG A 3 -14.91 -6.27 -2.45
N ASN A 4 -14.22 -7.39 -2.66
CA ASN A 4 -12.77 -7.49 -2.59
C ASN A 4 -12.08 -6.66 -3.68
N GLU A 5 -12.62 -6.63 -4.89
CA GLU A 5 -12.15 -5.75 -5.96
C GLU A 5 -12.29 -4.27 -5.58
N ALA A 6 -13.42 -3.88 -4.98
CA ALA A 6 -13.63 -2.51 -4.51
C ALA A 6 -12.58 -2.10 -3.45
N ILE A 7 -12.32 -2.99 -2.49
CA ILE A 7 -11.33 -2.78 -1.43
C ILE A 7 -9.92 -2.70 -2.02
N ALA A 8 -9.59 -3.54 -3.01
CA ALA A 8 -8.29 -3.51 -3.67
C ALA A 8 -8.07 -2.16 -4.40
N VAL A 9 -9.09 -1.64 -5.09
CA VAL A 9 -9.03 -0.30 -5.69
C VAL A 9 -8.86 0.79 -4.63
N GLU A 10 -9.54 0.67 -3.48
CA GLU A 10 -9.41 1.61 -2.37
C GLU A 10 -7.99 1.61 -1.78
N MET A 11 -7.38 0.42 -1.62
CA MET A 11 -5.97 0.30 -1.21
C MET A 11 -5.05 1.08 -2.16
N LEU A 12 -5.23 0.95 -3.48
CA LEU A 12 -4.45 1.73 -4.46
C LEU A 12 -4.61 3.23 -4.28
N ASN A 13 -5.84 3.70 -4.09
CA ASN A 13 -6.12 5.13 -3.90
C ASN A 13 -5.43 5.70 -2.65
N GLU A 14 -5.42 4.96 -1.54
CA GLU A 14 -4.74 5.40 -0.32
C GLU A 14 -3.23 5.44 -0.52
N ILE A 15 -2.66 4.44 -1.20
CA ILE A 15 -1.23 4.42 -1.52
C ILE A 15 -0.86 5.60 -2.44
N ASP A 16 -1.67 5.92 -3.45
CA ASP A 16 -1.45 7.08 -4.33
C ASP A 16 -1.58 8.42 -3.57
N ARG A 17 -2.49 8.51 -2.61
CA ARG A 17 -2.61 9.66 -1.71
C ARG A 17 -1.36 9.84 -0.85
N ALA A 18 -0.81 8.75 -0.33
CA ALA A 18 0.46 8.81 0.39
C ALA A 18 1.58 9.27 -0.53
N ARG A 19 1.68 8.69 -1.74
CA ARG A 19 2.69 9.07 -2.74
C ARG A 19 2.63 10.56 -3.10
N SER A 20 1.44 11.12 -3.27
CA SER A 20 1.24 12.55 -3.53
C SER A 20 1.54 13.46 -2.32
N GLY A 21 1.88 12.89 -1.17
CA GLY A 21 2.12 13.62 0.08
C GLY A 21 0.84 14.12 0.75
N SER A 22 -0.33 13.69 0.26
CA SER A 22 -1.65 14.08 0.80
C SER A 22 -2.09 13.20 1.98
N LEU A 23 -1.39 12.10 2.24
CA LEU A 23 -1.63 11.17 3.34
C LEU A 23 -0.28 10.84 4.02
N LYS A 24 -0.25 10.80 5.35
CA LYS A 24 0.96 10.42 6.08
C LYS A 24 1.17 8.90 6.05
N LEU A 25 2.41 8.44 6.26
CA LEU A 25 2.70 7.01 6.31
C LEU A 25 1.94 6.28 7.41
N ASP A 26 1.84 6.87 8.61
CA ASP A 26 1.11 6.29 9.74
C ASP A 26 -0.38 6.11 9.42
N GLU A 27 -0.96 7.10 8.74
CA GLU A 27 -2.35 7.05 8.29
C GLU A 27 -2.54 6.05 7.14
N LEU A 28 -1.57 5.94 6.22
CA LEU A 28 -1.60 4.93 5.17
C LEU A 28 -1.56 3.53 5.76
N GLU A 29 -0.66 3.28 6.71
CA GLU A 29 -0.50 1.99 7.36
C GLU A 29 -1.80 1.55 8.05
N GLU A 30 -2.40 2.44 8.85
CA GLU A 30 -3.66 2.18 9.54
C GLU A 30 -4.79 1.90 8.55
N ARG A 31 -4.86 2.64 7.44
CA ARG A 31 -5.86 2.43 6.39
C ARG A 31 -5.66 1.11 5.65
N LEU A 32 -4.43 0.77 5.27
CA LEU A 32 -4.14 -0.49 4.59
C LEU A 32 -4.47 -1.69 5.47
N TRP A 33 -4.16 -1.64 6.77
CA TRP A 33 -4.55 -2.69 7.72
C TRP A 33 -6.07 -2.84 7.81
N ARG A 34 -6.81 -1.73 7.91
CA ARG A 34 -8.29 -1.77 7.95
C ARG A 34 -8.89 -2.33 6.67
N LEU A 35 -8.34 -1.96 5.53
CA LEU A 35 -8.78 -2.48 4.24
C LEU A 35 -8.46 -3.97 4.13
N LEU A 36 -7.29 -4.40 4.61
CA LEU A 36 -6.89 -5.81 4.60
C LEU A 36 -7.76 -6.65 5.56
N ASP A 37 -8.18 -6.12 6.70
CA ASP A 37 -9.11 -6.79 7.61
C ASP A 37 -10.55 -6.84 7.05
N ALA A 38 -10.88 -5.97 6.08
CA ALA A 38 -12.19 -5.87 5.48
C ALA A 38 -12.41 -6.80 4.26
N VAL A 39 -11.34 -7.38 3.70
CA VAL A 39 -11.44 -8.38 2.62
C VAL A 39 -11.88 -9.73 3.17
N ASP A 40 -12.57 -10.52 2.36
CA ASP A 40 -12.97 -11.88 2.74
C ASP A 40 -11.95 -12.95 2.30
N GLU A 41 -12.21 -14.21 2.64
CA GLU A 41 -11.34 -15.37 2.32
C GLU A 41 -11.12 -15.62 0.83
N THR A 42 -11.91 -14.99 -0.05
CA THR A 42 -11.73 -15.07 -1.51
C THR A 42 -10.69 -14.07 -2.02
N PHE A 43 -10.16 -13.21 -1.15
CA PHE A 43 -9.08 -12.30 -1.50
C PHE A 43 -7.79 -13.08 -1.76
N PRO A 44 -7.11 -12.86 -2.90
CA PRO A 44 -5.91 -13.62 -3.22
C PRO A 44 -4.83 -13.48 -2.14
N ASN A 45 -4.38 -14.59 -1.58
CA ASN A 45 -3.28 -14.62 -0.59
C ASN A 45 -2.01 -13.92 -1.08
N ILE A 46 -1.76 -13.96 -2.40
CA ILE A 46 -0.63 -13.25 -3.03
C ILE A 46 -0.80 -11.73 -2.89
N LEU A 47 -2.02 -11.20 -2.99
CA LEU A 47 -2.28 -9.77 -2.79
C LEU A 47 -2.17 -9.40 -1.32
N ALA A 48 -2.76 -10.21 -0.43
CA ALA A 48 -2.67 -9.99 1.01
C ALA A 48 -1.21 -9.90 1.47
N GLY A 49 -0.38 -10.89 1.12
CA GLY A 49 1.03 -10.88 1.50
C GLY A 49 1.83 -9.72 0.91
N ARG A 50 1.45 -9.20 -0.28
CA ARG A 50 2.11 -8.02 -0.87
C ARG A 50 1.73 -6.73 -0.16
N VAL A 51 0.47 -6.60 0.25
CA VAL A 51 0.00 -5.45 1.05
C VAL A 51 0.63 -5.49 2.44
N GLU A 52 0.72 -6.67 3.07
CA GLU A 52 1.43 -6.86 4.34
C GLU A 52 2.90 -6.48 4.25
N ASN A 53 3.59 -6.90 3.18
CA ASN A 53 4.99 -6.50 2.94
C ASN A 53 5.12 -4.98 2.78
N LEU A 54 4.22 -4.35 2.00
CA LEU A 54 4.23 -2.90 1.86
C LEU A 54 4.06 -2.21 3.22
N VAL A 55 3.11 -2.65 4.04
CA VAL A 55 2.91 -2.13 5.40
C VAL A 55 4.15 -2.33 6.29
N GLY A 56 4.83 -3.48 6.17
CA GLY A 56 6.08 -3.74 6.87
C GLY A 56 7.19 -2.75 6.50
N GLU A 57 7.38 -2.50 5.21
CA GLU A 57 8.35 -1.53 4.72
C GLU A 57 8.01 -0.12 5.19
N LEU A 58 6.74 0.30 5.11
CA LEU A 58 6.30 1.60 5.60
C LEU A 58 6.64 1.81 7.08
N ARG A 59 6.51 0.77 7.90
CA ARG A 59 6.92 0.80 9.32
C ARG A 59 8.42 0.93 9.52
N GLU A 60 9.23 0.29 8.69
CA GLU A 60 10.69 0.46 8.73
C GLU A 60 11.06 1.91 8.35
N LEU A 61 10.44 2.46 7.29
CA LEU A 61 10.64 3.86 6.89
C LEU A 61 10.30 4.86 8.01
N GLN A 62 9.19 4.62 8.70
CA GLN A 62 8.80 5.40 9.88
C GLN A 62 9.83 5.27 11.02
N ARG A 63 10.29 4.05 11.31
CA ARG A 63 11.26 3.78 12.39
C ARG A 63 12.59 4.46 12.13
N GLU A 64 13.02 4.51 10.88
CA GLU A 64 14.22 5.23 10.48
C GLU A 64 14.06 6.76 10.53
N ASN A 65 12.87 7.25 10.90
CA ASN A 65 12.52 8.68 10.95
C ASN A 65 12.87 9.38 9.62
N ILE A 66 12.81 8.63 8.52
CA ILE A 66 12.85 9.18 7.17
C ILE A 66 11.51 9.87 7.02
N ALA A 67 11.50 11.15 7.39
CA ALA A 67 10.35 11.98 7.18
C ALA A 67 9.97 11.84 5.70
N PHE A 68 8.72 11.43 5.45
CA PHE A 68 8.04 11.60 4.18
C PHE A 68 7.80 13.11 3.93
N ALA A 69 8.84 13.93 4.12
CA ALA A 69 8.82 15.37 4.07
C ALA A 69 8.98 15.78 2.61
N GLY A 70 7.85 16.13 1.99
CA GLY A 70 7.84 16.84 0.71
C GLY A 70 7.68 15.96 -0.54
N GLY A 71 6.99 14.83 -0.45
CA GLY A 71 6.57 14.09 -1.64
C GLY A 71 7.71 13.45 -2.44
N ARG A 72 8.89 13.28 -1.84
CA ARG A 72 9.92 12.37 -2.36
C ARG A 72 10.00 11.18 -1.40
N LEU A 73 9.55 10.02 -1.88
CA LEU A 73 10.36 8.82 -1.68
C LEU A 73 11.73 9.23 -2.22
N VAL A 74 12.63 9.64 -1.33
CA VAL A 74 13.98 10.02 -1.73
C VAL A 74 14.54 8.81 -2.47
N ASP A 75 15.17 9.05 -3.63
CA ASP A 75 15.79 8.12 -4.59
C ASP A 75 16.54 6.89 -4.01
N GLU A 76 16.71 6.81 -2.70
CA GLU A 76 17.43 5.80 -1.95
C GLU A 76 16.53 4.64 -1.47
N ASN A 77 15.19 4.79 -1.44
CA ASN A 77 14.28 3.74 -0.97
C ASN A 77 13.65 2.91 -2.09
N GLN A 78 14.54 2.32 -2.90
CA GLN A 78 14.20 1.50 -4.06
C GLN A 78 13.31 0.30 -3.70
N GLY A 79 13.34 -0.18 -2.45
CA GLY A 79 12.51 -1.28 -1.96
C GLY A 79 11.02 -0.94 -1.92
N ALA A 80 10.64 0.17 -1.27
CA ALA A 80 9.25 0.58 -1.15
C ALA A 80 8.62 0.93 -2.51
N GLU A 81 9.39 1.52 -3.43
CA GLU A 81 8.91 1.82 -4.79
C GLU A 81 8.71 0.56 -5.63
N VAL A 82 9.60 -0.44 -5.51
CA VAL A 82 9.42 -1.74 -6.16
C VAL A 82 8.16 -2.43 -5.63
N ILE A 83 7.99 -2.49 -4.31
CA ILE A 83 6.83 -3.14 -3.68
C ILE A 83 5.53 -2.41 -4.04
N TYR A 84 5.55 -1.07 -4.06
CA TYR A 84 4.44 -0.26 -4.58
C TYR A 84 4.04 -0.67 -6.00
N ASN A 85 4.99 -0.67 -6.94
CA ASN A 85 4.71 -0.99 -8.34
C ASN A 85 4.20 -2.42 -8.50
N GLU A 86 4.72 -3.35 -7.70
CA GLU A 86 4.27 -4.73 -7.69
C GLU A 86 2.85 -4.89 -7.12
N VAL A 87 2.49 -4.16 -6.06
CA VAL A 87 1.12 -4.11 -5.51
C VAL A 87 0.16 -3.52 -6.56
N CYS A 88 0.53 -2.40 -7.20
CA CYS A 88 -0.25 -1.79 -8.27
C CYS A 88 -0.49 -2.77 -9.43
N ALA A 89 0.56 -3.46 -9.89
CA ALA A 89 0.44 -4.44 -10.96
C ALA A 89 -0.38 -5.67 -10.55
N ALA A 90 -0.26 -6.12 -9.30
CA ALA A 90 -1.00 -7.27 -8.81
C ALA A 90 -2.50 -6.95 -8.66
N ILE A 91 -2.83 -5.79 -8.07
CA ILE A 91 -4.22 -5.34 -7.95
C ILE A 91 -4.80 -5.11 -9.34
N GLY A 92 -4.08 -4.40 -10.23
CA GLY A 92 -4.52 -4.19 -11.61
C GLY A 92 -4.84 -5.48 -12.37
N ARG A 93 -4.11 -6.57 -12.14
CA ARG A 93 -4.42 -7.90 -12.70
C ARG A 93 -5.62 -8.59 -12.06
N TYR A 94 -5.94 -8.25 -10.81
CA TYR A 94 -7.06 -8.83 -10.08
C TYR A 94 -8.39 -8.15 -10.40
N VAL A 95 -8.37 -6.84 -10.67
CA VAL A 95 -9.57 -6.07 -11.03
C VAL A 95 -9.85 -5.99 -12.55
N ALA A 96 -8.93 -6.46 -13.39
CA ALA A 96 -9.08 -6.51 -14.86
C ALA A 96 -9.88 -7.74 -15.32
#